data_AF-A0A4V1MGQ1-F1
#
_entry.id   AF-A0A4V1MGQ1-F1
#
_cell.length_a   1.000
_cell.length_b   1.000
_cell.length_c   1.000
_cell.angle_alpha   90.00
_cell.angle_beta   90.00
_cell.angle_gamma   90.00
#
_symmetry.space_group_name_H-M   'P 1'
#
loop_
_entity.id
_entity.type
_entity.pdbx_description
1 polymer ?
#
loop_
_entity_poly.entity_id
_entity_poly.type
_entity_poly.pdbx_seq_one_letter_code
_entity_poly.pdbx_strand_id
1 'polypeptide(L)'
;MSKNIRFFFIFILGFTAYYFFDFLFFKTIQTFSKDLFHSKAIAHIIAYSVTLIPLIATLKILLPQRNILDLFSLNKPITKGFMVSFTGTTPMLTGYLIHFKTISKINFESLFINTLSSAFFEEIIFRAFLIGILYRFTRLGFLSSALSGSLLFAQVHLYQSQNLIELTEIFTITFLGSIFFAWAYFESEYNVWTAIFLHFFMNLYWEIFNVSENVSGNLYGNLYKFISIAVLIAVIVYYKRKNKIPIEITWKTLFIKTREVQS
;
A
#
# COMPACT_ATOMS: atom_id res chain seq x y z
N MET A 1 -32.99 -3.81 -1.17
CA MET A 1 -31.65 -4.09 -0.61
C MET A 1 -31.33 -3.05 0.45
N SER A 2 -30.89 -3.44 1.65
CA SER A 2 -30.51 -2.44 2.67
C SER A 2 -29.34 -1.59 2.14
N LYS A 3 -29.25 -0.32 2.57
CA LYS A 3 -28.20 0.61 2.09
C LYS A 3 -26.79 0.01 2.24
N ASN A 4 -26.55 -0.71 3.34
CA ASN A 4 -25.27 -1.37 3.61
C ASN A 4 -24.99 -2.52 2.65
N ILE A 5 -25.98 -3.39 2.39
CA ILE A 5 -25.80 -4.51 1.43
C ILE A 5 -25.53 -3.96 0.03
N ARG A 6 -26.21 -2.87 -0.36
CA ARG A 6 -25.95 -2.16 -1.62
C ARG A 6 -24.53 -1.63 -1.71
N PHE A 7 -24.01 -1.04 -0.64
CA PHE A 7 -22.64 -0.56 -0.60
C PHE A 7 -21.65 -1.69 -0.85
N PHE A 8 -21.73 -2.77 -0.06
CA PHE A 8 -20.79 -3.91 -0.19
C PHE A 8 -20.89 -4.59 -1.55
N PHE A 9 -22.10 -4.76 -2.08
CA PHE A 9 -22.30 -5.39 -3.39
C PHE A 9 -21.64 -4.58 -4.52
N ILE A 10 -21.89 -3.27 -4.58
CA ILE A 10 -21.27 -2.40 -5.58
C ILE A 10 -19.76 -2.32 -5.39
N PHE A 11 -19.29 -2.27 -4.14
CA PHE A 11 -17.86 -2.25 -3.82
C PHE A 11 -17.14 -3.51 -4.32
N ILE A 12 -17.69 -4.69 -4.01
CA ILE A 12 -17.12 -5.98 -4.44
C ILE A 12 -17.15 -6.08 -5.97
N LEU A 13 -18.29 -5.80 -6.62
CA LEU A 13 -18.39 -5.82 -8.08
C LEU A 13 -17.39 -4.86 -8.73
N GLY A 14 -17.24 -3.66 -8.17
CA GLY A 14 -16.30 -2.66 -8.65
C GLY A 14 -14.85 -3.10 -8.57
N PHE A 15 -14.45 -3.71 -7.44
CA PHE A 15 -13.11 -4.28 -7.30
C PHE A 15 -12.89 -5.49 -8.21
N THR A 16 -13.90 -6.36 -8.36
CA THR A 16 -13.83 -7.49 -9.29
C THR A 16 -13.69 -7.02 -10.74
N ALA A 17 -14.43 -5.97 -11.14
CA ALA A 17 -14.31 -5.36 -12.46
C ALA A 17 -12.91 -4.78 -12.67
N TYR A 18 -12.36 -4.07 -11.68
CA TYR A 18 -10.96 -3.63 -11.68
C TYR A 18 -9.99 -4.80 -11.88
N TYR A 19 -10.11 -5.84 -11.05
CA TYR A 19 -9.19 -6.99 -11.07
C TYR A 19 -9.15 -7.68 -12.43
N PHE A 20 -10.31 -7.97 -13.03
CA PHE A 20 -10.34 -8.59 -14.36
C PHE A 20 -9.92 -7.64 -15.46
N PHE A 21 -10.24 -6.34 -15.35
CA PHE A 21 -9.80 -5.35 -16.33
C PHE A 21 -8.27 -5.20 -16.32
N ASP A 22 -7.67 -5.13 -15.13
CA ASP A 22 -6.21 -5.13 -14.95
C ASP A 22 -5.59 -6.40 -15.53
N PHE A 23 -6.07 -7.57 -15.10
CA PHE A 23 -5.56 -8.87 -15.57
C PHE A 23 -5.60 -9.02 -17.11
N LEU A 24 -6.68 -8.59 -17.76
CA LEU A 24 -6.86 -8.76 -19.20
C LEU A 24 -6.17 -7.68 -20.04
N PHE A 25 -6.14 -6.44 -19.58
CA PHE A 25 -5.74 -5.30 -20.42
C PHE A 25 -4.41 -4.66 -20.03
N PHE A 26 -3.91 -4.85 -18.80
CA PHE A 26 -2.69 -4.19 -18.32
C PHE A 26 -1.51 -4.38 -19.27
N LYS A 27 -1.20 -5.65 -19.62
CA LYS A 27 -0.06 -5.98 -20.51
C LYS A 27 -0.23 -5.41 -21.91
N THR A 28 -1.46 -5.42 -22.44
CA THR A 28 -1.78 -4.87 -23.76
C THR A 28 -1.57 -3.36 -23.78
N ILE A 29 -2.11 -2.64 -22.79
CA ILE A 29 -1.94 -1.18 -22.65
C ILE A 29 -0.47 -0.83 -22.43
N GLN A 30 0.23 -1.57 -21.59
CA GLN A 30 1.65 -1.37 -21.33
C GLN A 30 2.49 -1.58 -22.60
N THR A 31 2.24 -2.64 -23.37
CA THR A 31 2.99 -2.91 -24.60
C THR A 31 2.75 -1.80 -25.62
N PHE A 32 1.48 -1.45 -25.86
CA PHE A 32 1.11 -0.35 -26.76
C PHE A 32 1.77 0.98 -26.35
N SER A 33 1.70 1.33 -25.06
CA SER A 33 2.28 2.58 -24.56
C SER A 33 3.81 2.57 -24.63
N LYS A 34 4.45 1.41 -24.40
CA LYS A 34 5.90 1.27 -24.52
C LYS A 34 6.34 1.47 -25.97
N ASP A 35 5.60 0.94 -26.93
CA ASP A 35 5.91 1.11 -28.35
C ASP A 35 5.73 2.57 -28.80
N LEU A 36 4.75 3.28 -28.22
CA LEU A 36 4.48 4.68 -28.51
C LEU A 36 5.49 5.66 -27.88
N PHE A 37 5.86 5.45 -26.62
CA PHE A 37 6.69 6.38 -25.83
C PHE A 37 8.15 5.93 -25.66
N HIS A 38 8.50 4.74 -26.14
CA HIS A 38 9.82 4.13 -26.01
C HIS A 38 10.36 4.08 -24.56
N SER A 39 9.48 4.08 -23.56
CA SER A 39 9.84 3.97 -22.15
C SER A 39 8.95 2.96 -21.43
N LYS A 40 9.57 2.01 -20.74
CA LYS A 40 8.85 1.04 -19.91
C LYS A 40 8.22 1.71 -18.69
N ALA A 41 8.90 2.71 -18.12
CA ALA A 41 8.41 3.42 -16.93
C ALA A 41 7.14 4.20 -17.25
N ILE A 42 7.13 4.98 -18.33
CA ILE A 42 5.93 5.71 -18.79
C ILE A 42 4.80 4.75 -19.11
N ALA A 43 5.10 3.67 -19.83
CA ALA A 43 4.13 2.65 -20.18
C ALA A 43 3.48 1.98 -18.96
N HIS A 44 4.26 1.73 -17.92
CA HIS A 44 3.78 1.16 -16.66
C HIS A 44 2.83 2.11 -15.91
N ILE A 45 3.17 3.41 -15.83
CA ILE A 45 2.28 4.43 -15.25
C ILE A 45 0.97 4.51 -16.03
N ILE A 46 1.03 4.55 -17.37
CA ILE A 46 -0.15 4.63 -18.21
C ILE A 46 -1.04 3.41 -18.01
N ALA A 47 -0.47 2.21 -18.05
CA ALA A 47 -1.21 0.97 -17.84
C ALA A 47 -1.97 0.99 -16.51
N TYR A 48 -1.30 1.28 -15.40
CA TYR A 48 -1.96 1.39 -14.09
C TYR A 48 -2.99 2.52 -14.02
N SER A 49 -2.71 3.68 -14.61
CA SER A 49 -3.64 4.82 -14.61
C SER A 49 -4.94 4.48 -15.32
N VAL A 50 -4.85 3.73 -16.43
CA VAL A 50 -6.01 3.23 -17.17
C VAL A 50 -6.71 2.12 -16.39
N THR A 51 -5.97 1.17 -15.80
CA THR A 51 -6.59 0.08 -15.06
C THR A 51 -7.25 0.54 -13.76
N LEU A 52 -6.89 1.71 -13.20
CA LEU A 52 -7.59 2.32 -12.05
C LEU A 52 -9.00 2.85 -12.36
N ILE A 53 -9.37 3.05 -13.63
CA ILE A 53 -10.66 3.68 -14.02
C ILE A 53 -11.88 2.98 -13.39
N PRO A 54 -12.01 1.64 -13.36
CA PRO A 54 -13.12 0.96 -12.70
C PRO A 54 -13.22 1.26 -11.20
N LEU A 55 -12.09 1.45 -10.50
CA LEU A 55 -12.10 1.84 -9.09
C LEU A 55 -12.65 3.26 -8.92
N ILE A 56 -12.21 4.21 -9.76
CA ILE A 56 -12.70 5.59 -9.77
C ILE A 56 -14.22 5.62 -10.05
N ALA A 57 -14.67 4.87 -11.05
CA ALA A 57 -16.09 4.76 -11.38
C ALA A 57 -16.90 4.19 -10.21
N THR A 58 -16.39 3.14 -9.57
CA THR A 58 -17.01 2.52 -8.38
C THR A 58 -17.17 3.53 -7.25
N LEU A 59 -16.11 4.30 -6.97
CA LEU A 59 -16.14 5.36 -5.95
C LEU A 59 -17.17 6.44 -6.27
N LYS A 60 -17.29 6.86 -7.52
CA LYS A 60 -18.31 7.85 -7.93
C LYS A 60 -19.73 7.30 -7.84
N ILE A 61 -19.94 6.01 -8.08
CA ILE A 61 -21.25 5.38 -7.90
C ILE A 61 -21.62 5.29 -6.42
N LEU A 62 -20.67 4.91 -5.57
CA LEU A 62 -20.89 4.76 -4.12
C LEU A 62 -21.02 6.10 -3.39
N LEU A 63 -20.17 7.06 -3.74
CA LEU A 63 -19.95 8.32 -3.02
C LEU A 63 -19.92 9.52 -4.01
N PRO A 64 -21.02 9.79 -4.75
CA PRO A 64 -21.02 10.72 -5.88
C PRO A 64 -20.60 12.15 -5.54
N GLN A 65 -20.98 12.61 -4.34
CA GLN A 65 -20.72 13.97 -3.87
C GLN A 65 -19.28 14.18 -3.37
N ARG A 66 -18.50 13.12 -3.17
CA ARG A 66 -17.13 13.20 -2.64
C ARG A 66 -16.10 13.38 -3.77
N ASN A 67 -15.06 14.15 -3.49
CA ASN A 67 -13.94 14.34 -4.43
C ASN A 67 -13.07 13.07 -4.47
N ILE A 68 -12.60 12.65 -5.65
CA ILE A 68 -11.75 11.45 -5.80
C ILE A 68 -10.43 11.59 -5.05
N LEU A 69 -9.82 12.77 -5.03
CA LEU A 69 -8.59 13.03 -4.28
C LEU A 69 -8.79 12.84 -2.77
N ASP A 70 -9.98 13.14 -2.25
CA ASP A 70 -10.31 12.90 -0.85
C ASP A 70 -10.60 11.42 -0.57
N LEU A 71 -11.29 10.74 -1.48
CA LEU A 71 -11.58 9.31 -1.37
C LEU A 71 -10.29 8.48 -1.38
N PHE A 72 -9.32 8.81 -2.23
CA PHE A 72 -7.99 8.21 -2.21
C PHE A 72 -7.02 8.84 -1.22
N SER A 73 -7.45 9.85 -0.46
CA SER A 73 -6.62 10.58 0.51
C SER A 73 -5.35 11.23 -0.07
N LEU A 74 -5.36 11.52 -1.37
CA LEU A 74 -4.28 12.22 -2.08
C LEU A 74 -4.22 13.71 -1.73
N ASN A 75 -5.31 14.27 -1.18
CA ASN A 75 -5.39 15.65 -0.68
C ASN A 75 -4.61 15.90 0.64
N LYS A 76 -3.99 14.86 1.22
CA LYS A 76 -3.25 14.95 2.49
C LYS A 76 -1.83 15.51 2.30
N PRO A 77 -1.18 16.05 3.35
CA PRO A 77 0.14 16.67 3.21
C PRO A 77 1.24 15.66 2.82
N ILE A 78 1.78 15.81 1.62
CA ILE A 78 2.87 15.00 1.06
C ILE A 78 4.10 15.04 1.97
N THR A 79 4.50 16.24 2.41
CA THR A 79 5.70 16.46 3.23
C THR A 79 5.62 15.73 4.57
N LYS A 80 4.43 15.68 5.20
CA LYS A 80 4.23 14.93 6.44
C LYS A 80 4.41 13.43 6.21
N GLY A 81 3.81 12.90 5.14
CA GLY A 81 3.97 11.49 4.78
C GLY A 81 5.43 11.13 4.52
N PHE A 82 6.14 11.98 3.75
CA PHE A 82 7.56 11.81 3.47
C PHE A 82 8.41 11.77 4.75
N MET A 83 8.26 12.78 5.62
CA MET A 83 9.10 12.89 6.83
C MET A 83 8.88 11.74 7.81
N VAL A 84 7.62 11.34 8.02
CA VAL A 84 7.29 10.21 8.91
C VAL A 84 7.91 8.93 8.37
N SER A 85 7.70 8.64 7.08
CA SER A 85 8.18 7.39 6.47
C SER A 85 9.69 7.37 6.34
N PHE A 86 10.33 8.46 5.93
CA PHE A 86 11.79 8.55 5.85
C PHE A 86 12.43 8.32 7.22
N THR A 87 11.91 8.99 8.26
CA THR A 87 12.41 8.80 9.64
C THR A 87 12.23 7.36 10.09
N GLY A 88 11.06 6.78 9.84
CA GLY A 88 10.75 5.39 10.18
C GLY A 88 11.64 4.36 9.49
N THR A 89 12.05 4.61 8.24
CA THR A 89 12.89 3.71 7.45
C THR A 89 14.39 3.99 7.57
N THR A 90 14.81 4.97 8.38
CA THR A 90 16.24 5.20 8.66
C THR A 90 17.00 3.95 9.15
N PRO A 91 16.44 3.04 9.98
CA PRO A 91 17.16 1.85 10.40
C PRO A 91 17.44 0.88 9.24
N MET A 92 16.53 0.75 8.27
CA MET A 92 16.78 0.00 7.03
C MET A 92 17.91 0.63 6.23
N LEU A 93 17.87 1.96 6.02
CA LEU A 93 18.92 2.63 5.28
C LEU A 93 20.30 2.43 5.93
N THR A 94 20.43 2.72 7.23
CA THR A 94 21.72 2.63 7.94
C THR A 94 22.18 1.18 8.09
N GLY A 95 21.28 0.28 8.43
CA GLY A 95 21.58 -1.15 8.55
C GLY A 95 22.02 -1.77 7.24
N TYR A 96 21.35 -1.41 6.14
CA TYR A 96 21.68 -1.97 4.84
C TYR A 96 22.99 -1.43 4.27
N LEU A 97 23.31 -0.15 4.55
CA LEU A 97 24.62 0.42 4.24
C LEU A 97 25.78 -0.35 4.91
N ILE A 98 25.56 -0.93 6.09
CA ILE A 98 26.59 -1.66 6.85
C ILE A 98 26.71 -3.11 6.36
N HIS A 99 25.58 -3.78 6.11
CA HIS A 99 25.55 -5.23 5.92
C HIS A 99 25.44 -5.70 4.45
N PHE A 100 25.10 -4.82 3.51
CA PHE A 100 24.86 -5.19 2.12
C PHE A 100 25.70 -4.36 1.15
N LYS A 101 25.89 -4.92 -0.06
CA LYS A 101 26.60 -4.23 -1.13
C LYS A 101 25.63 -3.42 -1.97
N THR A 102 26.01 -2.20 -2.31
CA THR A 102 25.27 -1.41 -3.28
C THR A 102 25.40 -1.99 -4.68
N ILE A 103 24.32 -1.97 -5.46
CA ILE A 103 24.33 -2.37 -6.86
C ILE A 103 25.33 -1.53 -7.67
N SER A 104 26.05 -2.16 -8.58
CA SER A 104 27.07 -1.50 -9.41
C SER A 104 26.50 -0.80 -10.66
N LYS A 105 25.28 -1.17 -11.07
CA LYS A 105 24.58 -0.60 -12.23
C LYS A 105 23.12 -0.37 -11.87
N ILE A 106 22.64 0.84 -12.14
CA ILE A 106 21.25 1.23 -11.93
C ILE A 106 20.52 1.22 -13.27
N ASN A 107 19.51 0.36 -13.40
CA ASN A 107 18.52 0.49 -14.47
C ASN A 107 17.40 1.41 -13.96
N PHE A 108 17.40 2.67 -14.41
CA PHE A 108 16.44 3.67 -13.94
C PHE A 108 14.99 3.29 -14.21
N GLU A 109 14.68 2.66 -15.34
CA GLU A 109 13.29 2.26 -15.64
C GLU A 109 12.81 1.17 -14.68
N SER A 110 13.61 0.13 -14.48
CA SER A 110 13.28 -0.96 -13.56
C SER A 110 13.22 -0.46 -12.11
N LEU A 111 14.18 0.36 -11.68
CA LEU A 111 14.19 0.92 -10.33
C LEU A 111 12.94 1.79 -10.11
N PHE A 112 12.58 2.65 -11.06
CA PHE A 112 11.39 3.48 -10.98
C PHE A 112 10.11 2.64 -10.86
N ILE A 113 9.98 1.59 -11.70
CA ILE A 113 8.82 0.70 -11.71
C ILE A 113 8.69 -0.04 -10.37
N ASN A 114 9.78 -0.66 -9.89
CA ASN A 114 9.79 -1.51 -8.70
C ASN A 114 9.70 -0.72 -7.39
N THR A 115 10.02 0.57 -7.39
CA THR A 115 10.05 1.39 -6.18
C THR A 115 8.93 2.43 -6.15
N LEU A 116 8.91 3.38 -7.08
CA LEU A 116 7.99 4.53 -7.01
C LEU A 116 6.64 4.20 -7.63
N SER A 117 6.63 3.60 -8.82
CA SER A 117 5.38 3.30 -9.52
C SER A 117 4.56 2.24 -8.78
N SER A 118 5.18 1.12 -8.40
CA SER A 118 4.53 0.05 -7.63
C SER A 118 3.97 0.59 -6.32
N ALA A 119 4.81 1.28 -5.52
CA ALA A 119 4.39 1.89 -4.27
C ALA A 119 3.19 2.82 -4.45
N PHE A 120 3.21 3.70 -5.45
CA PHE A 120 2.11 4.64 -5.65
C PHE A 120 0.78 3.92 -5.95
N PHE A 121 0.78 3.01 -6.93
CA PHE A 121 -0.46 2.36 -7.37
C PHE A 121 -0.96 1.33 -6.36
N GLU A 122 -0.09 0.49 -5.82
CA GLU A 122 -0.50 -0.52 -4.84
C GLU A 122 -1.09 0.11 -3.58
N GLU A 123 -0.52 1.22 -3.08
CA GLU A 123 -1.08 1.90 -1.91
C GLU A 123 -2.43 2.56 -2.21
N ILE A 124 -2.65 3.07 -3.42
CA ILE A 124 -3.98 3.56 -3.83
C ILE A 124 -4.99 2.41 -3.90
N ILE A 125 -4.64 1.28 -4.51
CA ILE A 125 -5.53 0.14 -4.71
C ILE A 125 -5.84 -0.55 -3.39
N PHE A 126 -4.83 -0.90 -2.61
CA PHE A 126 -5.01 -1.72 -1.41
C PHE A 126 -5.30 -0.88 -0.17
N ARG A 127 -4.52 0.18 0.08
CA ARG A 127 -4.65 0.96 1.31
C ARG A 127 -5.78 1.99 1.21
N ALA A 128 -5.81 2.80 0.16
CA ALA A 128 -6.84 3.84 0.04
C ALA A 128 -8.20 3.26 -0.39
N PHE A 129 -8.25 2.45 -1.45
CA PHE A 129 -9.49 1.86 -1.94
C PHE A 129 -9.94 0.65 -1.12
N LEU A 130 -9.21 -0.47 -1.18
CA LEU A 130 -9.72 -1.76 -0.73
C LEU A 130 -9.97 -1.82 0.79
N ILE A 131 -9.05 -1.24 1.58
CA ILE A 131 -9.14 -1.19 3.04
C ILE A 131 -9.74 0.14 3.50
N GLY A 132 -9.25 1.26 2.97
CA GLY A 132 -9.60 2.61 3.41
C GLY A 132 -11.07 2.95 3.21
N ILE A 133 -11.67 2.60 2.08
CA ILE A 133 -13.09 2.89 1.81
C ILE A 133 -14.01 2.08 2.72
N LEU A 134 -13.69 0.80 2.93
CA LEU A 134 -14.44 -0.04 3.86
C LEU A 134 -14.37 0.53 5.28
N TYR A 135 -13.18 0.90 5.74
CA TYR A 135 -13.02 1.43 7.09
C TYR A 135 -13.66 2.81 7.25
N ARG A 136 -13.48 3.75 6.31
CA ARG A 136 -13.99 5.13 6.45
C ARG A 136 -15.52 5.20 6.34
N PHE A 137 -16.09 4.52 5.34
CA PHE A 137 -17.48 4.71 4.93
C PHE A 137 -18.42 3.57 5.34
N THR A 138 -17.96 2.65 6.18
CA THR A 138 -18.83 1.65 6.81
C THR A 138 -18.59 1.59 8.33
N ARG A 139 -19.34 0.71 8.99
CA ARG A 139 -19.15 0.40 10.42
C ARG A 139 -18.15 -0.73 10.66
N LEU A 140 -17.49 -1.27 9.63
CA LEU A 140 -16.43 -2.25 9.83
C LEU A 140 -15.28 -1.63 10.63
N GLY A 141 -14.77 -2.38 11.59
CA GLY A 141 -13.56 -2.03 12.33
C GLY A 141 -12.30 -2.31 11.52
N PHE A 142 -11.15 -1.98 12.11
CA PHE A 142 -9.86 -2.04 11.44
C PHE A 142 -9.55 -3.42 10.84
N LEU A 143 -9.62 -4.49 11.64
CA LEU A 143 -9.33 -5.84 11.15
C LEU A 143 -10.40 -6.30 10.16
N SER A 144 -11.68 -6.02 10.42
CA SER A 144 -12.75 -6.41 9.51
C SER A 144 -12.64 -5.72 8.13
N SER A 145 -12.05 -4.53 8.05
CA SER A 145 -11.72 -3.87 6.78
C SER A 145 -10.39 -4.34 6.19
N ALA A 146 -9.36 -4.56 7.01
CA ALA A 146 -8.02 -4.88 6.55
C ALA A 146 -7.88 -6.33 6.06
N LEU A 147 -8.53 -7.30 6.70
CA LEU A 147 -8.27 -8.73 6.49
C LEU A 147 -8.41 -9.15 5.02
N SER A 148 -9.54 -8.85 4.37
CA SER A 148 -9.74 -9.25 2.97
C SER A 148 -8.75 -8.57 2.03
N GLY A 149 -8.44 -7.29 2.26
CA GLY A 149 -7.45 -6.57 1.46
C GLY A 149 -6.03 -7.11 1.64
N SER A 150 -5.65 -7.43 2.88
CA SER A 150 -4.34 -8.00 3.20
C SER A 150 -4.18 -9.43 2.71
N LEU A 151 -5.24 -10.24 2.73
CA LEU A 151 -5.23 -11.59 2.13
C LEU A 151 -4.99 -11.53 0.63
N LEU A 152 -5.73 -10.69 -0.09
CA LEU A 152 -5.54 -10.50 -1.53
C LEU A 152 -4.14 -9.94 -1.84
N PHE A 153 -3.66 -8.99 -1.05
CA PHE A 153 -2.32 -8.45 -1.19
C PHE A 153 -1.23 -9.53 -1.04
N ALA A 154 -1.34 -10.37 -0.02
CA ALA A 154 -0.38 -11.46 0.19
C ALA A 154 -0.46 -12.51 -0.92
N GLN A 155 -1.67 -12.84 -1.38
CA GLN A 155 -1.89 -13.80 -2.46
C GLN A 155 -1.21 -13.38 -3.77
N VAL A 156 -1.29 -12.10 -4.15
CA VAL A 156 -0.67 -11.62 -5.39
C VAL A 156 0.86 -11.59 -5.33
N HIS A 157 1.49 -11.89 -4.19
CA HIS A 157 2.94 -11.99 -4.03
C HIS A 157 3.47 -13.43 -4.04
N LEU A 158 2.59 -14.43 -4.05
CA LEU A 158 2.99 -15.85 -4.05
C LEU A 158 3.73 -16.26 -5.34
N TYR A 159 3.74 -15.45 -6.40
CA TYR A 159 4.54 -15.73 -7.60
C TYR A 159 6.06 -15.66 -7.36
N GLN A 160 6.50 -15.10 -6.23
CA GLN A 160 7.91 -14.86 -5.93
C GLN A 160 8.71 -16.12 -5.56
N SER A 161 8.06 -17.27 -5.33
CA SER A 161 8.74 -18.55 -5.11
C SER A 161 7.88 -19.73 -5.55
N GLN A 162 8.48 -20.92 -5.61
CA GLN A 162 7.80 -22.20 -5.74
C GLN A 162 8.05 -23.11 -4.52
N ASN A 163 8.90 -22.68 -3.58
CA ASN A 163 9.22 -23.41 -2.36
C ASN A 163 8.16 -23.14 -1.29
N LEU A 164 7.56 -24.19 -0.71
CA LEU A 164 6.46 -24.05 0.26
C LEU A 164 6.84 -23.26 1.52
N ILE A 165 8.08 -23.38 2.00
CA ILE A 165 8.57 -22.65 3.18
C ILE A 165 8.68 -21.17 2.83
N GLU A 166 9.38 -20.84 1.74
CA GLU A 166 9.50 -19.45 1.28
C GLU A 166 8.13 -18.84 0.96
N LEU A 167 7.21 -19.58 0.33
CA LEU A 167 5.85 -19.12 0.08
C LEU A 167 5.10 -18.78 1.37
N THR A 168 5.28 -19.59 2.42
CA THR A 168 4.69 -19.33 3.74
C THR A 168 5.27 -18.06 4.36
N GLU A 169 6.57 -17.84 4.22
CA GLU A 169 7.25 -16.63 4.69
C GLU A 169 6.81 -15.39 3.91
N ILE A 170 6.80 -15.47 2.58
CA ILE A 170 6.34 -14.42 1.66
C ILE A 170 4.91 -14.02 2.00
N PHE A 171 4.01 -15.01 2.12
CA PHE A 171 2.62 -14.77 2.52
C PHE A 171 2.53 -14.08 3.88
N THR A 172 3.23 -14.61 4.89
CA THR A 172 3.13 -14.10 6.26
C THR A 172 3.66 -12.66 6.36
N ILE A 173 4.83 -12.39 5.78
CA ILE A 173 5.46 -11.06 5.81
C ILE A 173 4.62 -10.04 5.04
N THR A 174 4.11 -10.40 3.86
CA THR A 174 3.28 -9.48 3.05
C THR A 174 1.90 -9.26 3.67
N PHE A 175 1.28 -10.30 4.23
CA PHE A 175 0.00 -10.20 4.94
C PHE A 175 0.10 -9.27 6.15
N LEU A 176 1.06 -9.54 7.05
CA LEU A 176 1.27 -8.72 8.25
C LEU A 176 1.76 -7.32 7.88
N GLY A 177 2.61 -7.20 6.86
CA GLY A 177 3.04 -5.93 6.29
C GLY A 177 1.86 -5.11 5.78
N SER A 178 0.92 -5.71 5.04
CA SER A 178 -0.29 -5.03 4.56
C SER A 178 -1.16 -4.50 5.70
N ILE A 179 -1.35 -5.29 6.77
CA ILE A 179 -2.06 -4.84 7.97
C ILE A 179 -1.31 -3.66 8.62
N PHE A 180 0.02 -3.76 8.74
CA PHE A 180 0.84 -2.68 9.30
C PHE A 180 0.76 -1.39 8.47
N PHE A 181 0.82 -1.49 7.15
CA PHE A 181 0.69 -0.35 6.25
C PHE A 181 -0.68 0.31 6.36
N ALA A 182 -1.75 -0.49 6.49
CA ALA A 182 -3.09 0.03 6.77
C ALA A 182 -3.13 0.75 8.13
N TRP A 183 -2.51 0.19 9.17
CA TRP A 183 -2.39 0.84 10.47
C TRP A 183 -1.64 2.18 10.37
N ALA A 184 -0.50 2.22 9.69
CA ALA A 184 0.30 3.43 9.50
C ALA A 184 -0.49 4.51 8.72
N TYR A 185 -1.24 4.10 7.69
CA TYR A 185 -2.15 4.97 6.94
C TYR A 185 -3.21 5.62 7.84
N PHE A 186 -3.93 4.82 8.64
CA PHE A 186 -4.99 5.32 9.51
C PHE A 186 -4.45 6.17 10.66
N GLU A 187 -3.40 5.71 11.33
CA GLU A 187 -2.82 6.46 12.45
C GLU A 187 -2.16 7.76 12.02
N SER A 188 -1.70 7.84 10.77
CA SER A 188 -1.20 9.08 10.16
C SER A 188 -2.32 9.98 9.61
N GLU A 189 -3.51 9.95 10.24
CA GLU A 189 -4.68 10.78 9.90
C GLU A 189 -5.17 10.56 8.46
N TYR A 190 -5.21 9.29 8.04
CA TYR A 190 -5.56 8.87 6.68
C TYR A 190 -4.62 9.45 5.63
N ASN A 191 -3.35 9.67 5.94
CA ASN A 191 -2.39 10.19 4.97
C ASN A 191 -1.77 9.07 4.14
N VAL A 192 -2.32 8.84 2.94
CA VAL A 192 -1.84 7.79 2.01
C VAL A 192 -0.37 8.00 1.61
N TRP A 193 0.11 9.24 1.61
CA TRP A 193 1.51 9.54 1.31
C TRP A 193 2.47 8.89 2.31
N THR A 194 2.05 8.69 3.56
CA THR A 194 2.84 7.92 4.54
C THR A 194 3.04 6.49 4.05
N ALA A 195 1.98 5.83 3.62
CA ALA A 195 2.06 4.46 3.14
C ALA A 195 2.83 4.35 1.81
N ILE A 196 2.62 5.30 0.88
CA ILE A 196 3.37 5.42 -0.38
C ILE A 196 4.87 5.59 -0.13
N PHE A 197 5.28 6.56 0.69
CA PHE A 197 6.70 6.77 0.96
C PHE A 197 7.31 5.65 1.78
N LEU A 198 6.55 5.04 2.70
CA LEU A 198 7.02 3.88 3.45
C LEU A 198 7.33 2.73 2.50
N HIS A 199 6.40 2.41 1.60
CA HIS A 199 6.59 1.38 0.58
C HIS A 199 7.79 1.71 -0.30
N PHE A 200 7.79 2.92 -0.87
CA PHE A 200 8.84 3.41 -1.75
C PHE A 200 10.22 3.28 -1.13
N PHE A 201 10.43 3.77 0.10
CA PHE A 201 11.73 3.68 0.76
C PHE A 201 12.14 2.25 1.06
N MET A 202 11.22 1.41 1.53
CA MET A 202 11.51 0.01 1.81
C MET A 202 11.97 -0.72 0.54
N ASN A 203 11.25 -0.55 -0.59
CA ASN A 203 11.65 -1.15 -1.87
C ASN A 203 12.93 -0.52 -2.42
N LEU A 204 13.07 0.80 -2.33
CA LEU A 204 14.26 1.50 -2.81
C LEU A 204 15.52 0.98 -2.12
N TYR A 205 15.48 0.86 -0.79
CA TYR A 205 16.62 0.33 -0.04
C TYR A 205 16.82 -1.15 -0.36
N TRP A 206 15.75 -1.93 -0.51
CA TRP A 206 15.86 -3.33 -0.91
C TRP A 206 16.60 -3.52 -2.24
N GLU A 207 16.23 -2.74 -3.25
CA GLU A 207 16.77 -2.79 -4.61
C GLU A 207 18.20 -2.23 -4.67
N ILE A 208 18.46 -1.07 -4.07
CA ILE A 208 19.79 -0.44 -4.11
C ILE A 208 20.84 -1.29 -3.40
N PHE A 209 20.47 -1.96 -2.31
CA PHE A 209 21.37 -2.80 -1.52
C PHE A 209 21.32 -4.28 -1.91
N ASN A 210 20.56 -4.66 -2.94
CA ASN A 210 20.43 -6.04 -3.43
C ASN A 210 20.27 -7.06 -2.28
N VAL A 211 19.27 -6.84 -1.41
CA VAL A 211 19.17 -7.51 -0.12
C VAL A 211 18.85 -9.00 -0.26
N SER A 212 17.85 -9.35 -1.07
CA SER A 212 17.48 -10.74 -1.39
C SER A 212 16.58 -10.76 -2.64
N GLU A 213 16.43 -11.94 -3.23
CA GLU A 213 15.64 -12.16 -4.45
C GLU A 213 14.13 -12.00 -4.26
N ASN A 214 13.62 -12.23 -3.04
CA ASN A 214 12.20 -12.11 -2.72
C ASN A 214 11.97 -11.51 -1.33
N VAL A 215 10.71 -11.19 -1.00
CA VAL A 215 10.35 -10.48 0.23
C VAL A 215 10.62 -11.27 1.53
N SER A 216 10.80 -12.60 1.46
CA SER A 216 11.17 -13.42 2.63
C SER A 216 12.50 -12.95 3.21
N GLY A 217 13.39 -12.44 2.36
CA GLY A 217 14.60 -11.75 2.78
C GLY A 217 15.68 -12.67 3.34
N ASN A 218 16.47 -12.11 4.23
CA ASN A 218 17.49 -12.81 5.00
C ASN A 218 17.51 -12.22 6.42
N LEU A 219 18.39 -12.73 7.28
CA LEU A 219 18.48 -12.32 8.69
C LEU A 219 18.62 -10.79 8.86
N TYR A 220 19.62 -10.18 8.24
CA TYR A 220 19.87 -8.74 8.39
C TYR A 220 18.80 -7.90 7.68
N GLY A 221 18.31 -8.36 6.53
CA GLY A 221 17.20 -7.75 5.80
C GLY A 221 15.97 -7.59 6.69
N ASN A 222 15.55 -8.69 7.32
CA ASN A 222 14.39 -8.69 8.20
C ASN A 222 14.65 -7.98 9.53
N LEU A 223 15.85 -8.09 10.11
CA LEU A 223 16.21 -7.38 11.33
C LEU A 223 15.96 -5.86 11.20
N TYR A 224 16.54 -5.22 10.18
CA TYR A 224 16.39 -3.78 10.02
C TYR A 224 14.99 -3.38 9.56
N LYS A 225 14.29 -4.25 8.83
CA LYS A 225 12.86 -4.11 8.51
C LYS A 225 12.03 -4.02 9.80
N PHE A 226 12.21 -4.95 10.73
CA PHE A 226 11.49 -4.95 12.01
C PHE A 226 11.87 -3.75 12.90
N ILE A 227 13.14 -3.36 12.94
CA ILE A 227 13.56 -2.14 13.66
C ILE A 227 12.89 -0.91 13.05
N SER A 228 12.80 -0.81 11.73
CA SER A 228 12.14 0.32 11.04
C SER A 228 10.64 0.37 11.33
N ILE A 229 9.98 -0.78 11.36
CA ILE A 229 8.59 -0.89 11.81
C ILE A 229 8.43 -0.36 13.24
N ALA A 230 9.31 -0.77 14.17
CA ALA A 230 9.27 -0.30 15.55
C ALA A 230 9.50 1.22 15.66
N VAL A 231 10.45 1.77 14.91
CA VAL A 231 10.72 3.22 14.87
C VAL A 231 9.53 3.97 14.29
N LEU A 232 8.92 3.48 13.19
CA LEU A 232 7.75 4.12 12.60
C LEU A 232 6.57 4.15 13.59
N ILE A 233 6.31 3.04 14.29
CA ILE A 233 5.29 2.99 15.36
C ILE A 233 5.58 4.04 16.43
N ALA A 234 6.83 4.10 16.92
CA ALA A 234 7.24 5.05 17.94
C ALA A 234 7.06 6.51 17.48
N VAL A 235 7.46 6.83 16.23
CA VAL A 235 7.33 8.16 15.63
C VAL A 235 5.86 8.58 15.54
N ILE A 236 4.99 7.71 15.01
CA ILE A 236 3.55 7.99 14.87
C ILE A 236 2.92 8.17 16.26
N VAL A 237 3.15 7.24 17.19
CA VAL A 237 2.57 7.30 18.55
C VAL A 237 3.07 8.53 19.31
N TYR A 238 4.37 8.84 19.23
CA TYR A 238 4.94 10.03 19.85
C TYR A 238 4.33 11.31 19.28
N TYR A 239 4.25 11.42 17.95
CA TYR A 239 3.63 12.57 17.28
C TYR A 239 2.19 12.78 17.74
N LYS A 240 1.40 11.71 17.79
CA LYS A 240 0.00 11.79 18.23
C LYS A 240 -0.13 12.19 19.69
N ARG A 241 0.68 11.59 20.58
CA ARG A 241 0.71 11.96 22.02
C ARG A 241 1.09 13.42 22.22
N LYS A 242 2.16 13.88 21.55
CA LYS A 242 2.64 15.27 21.65
C LYS A 242 1.58 16.28 21.20
N ASN A 243 0.82 15.95 20.16
CA ASN A 243 -0.22 16.82 19.61
C ASN A 243 -1.64 16.53 20.16
N LYS A 244 -1.77 15.66 21.17
CA LYS A 244 -3.07 15.25 21.76
C LYS A 244 -4.07 14.70 20.73
N ILE A 245 -3.58 14.07 19.67
CA ILE A 245 -4.40 13.43 18.64
C ILE A 245 -4.76 12.01 19.13
N PRO A 246 -6.05 11.62 19.17
CA PRO A 246 -6.44 10.29 19.60
C PRO A 246 -5.95 9.20 18.63
N ILE A 247 -5.59 8.03 19.17
CA ILE A 247 -5.32 6.83 18.39
C ILE A 247 -6.63 6.38 17.73
N GLU A 248 -6.57 6.10 16.42
CA GLU A 248 -7.77 5.77 15.62
C GLU A 248 -8.16 4.31 15.80
N ILE A 249 -7.17 3.42 15.80
CA ILE A 249 -7.30 1.98 15.93
C ILE A 249 -7.11 1.62 17.41
N THR A 250 -8.23 1.29 18.05
CA THR A 250 -8.29 0.85 19.43
C THR A 250 -8.98 -0.51 19.50
N TRP A 251 -8.93 -1.17 20.65
CA TRP A 251 -9.68 -2.40 20.88
C TRP A 251 -11.20 -2.25 20.61
N LYS A 252 -11.75 -1.05 20.80
CA LYS A 252 -13.17 -0.75 20.54
C LYS A 252 -13.50 -0.58 19.06
N THR A 253 -12.51 -0.29 18.21
CA THR A 253 -12.68 -0.07 16.76
C THR A 253 -12.09 -1.22 15.93
N LEU A 254 -11.74 -2.35 16.57
CA LEU A 254 -11.02 -3.44 15.92
C LEU A 254 -11.89 -4.23 14.93
N PHE A 255 -13.14 -4.54 15.29
CA PHE A 255 -14.04 -5.36 14.46
C PHE A 255 -15.28 -4.59 13.97
N ILE A 256 -15.90 -3.79 14.84
CA ILE A 256 -17.07 -2.98 14.48
C ILE A 256 -16.93 -1.61 15.17
N LYS A 257 -17.14 -0.54 14.41
CA LYS A 257 -17.19 0.84 14.92
C LYS A 257 -18.61 1.22 15.28
N THR A 258 -18.74 2.05 16.31
CA THR A 258 -20.04 2.62 16.72
C THR A 258 -20.62 3.59 15.69
N ARG A 259 -19.76 4.25 14.90
CA ARG A 259 -20.13 5.18 13.83
C ARG A 259 -19.15 5.08 12.64
N GLU A 260 -19.59 5.55 11.48
CA GLU A 260 -18.72 5.77 10.32
C GLU A 260 -17.69 6.87 10.65
N VAL A 261 -16.50 6.78 10.06
CA VAL A 261 -15.46 7.80 10.26
C VAL A 261 -15.48 8.68 9.03
N GLN A 262 -16.41 9.64 9.02
CA GLN A 262 -16.53 10.57 7.91
C GLN A 262 -15.50 11.69 8.09
N SER A 263 -14.27 11.42 7.65
CA SER A 263 -13.24 12.44 7.36
C SER A 263 -13.64 13.29 6.16
#